data_AF-A0A2S8PN47-F1
#
_entry.id   AF-A0A2S8PN47-F1
#
_cell.length_a   1.000
_cell.length_b   1.000
_cell.length_c   1.000
_cell.angle_alpha   90.00
_cell.angle_beta   90.00
_cell.angle_gamma   90.00
#
_symmetry.space_group_name_H-M   'P 1'
#
loop_
_entity.id
_entity.type
_entity.pdbx_description
1 polymer ?
#
loop_
_entity_poly.entity_id
_entity_poly.type
_entity_poly.pdbx_seq_one_letter_code
_entity_poly.pdbx_strand_id
1 'polypeptide(L)'
;MENQNVTLRLLKLIRELTNKAAALEGIGIKLMLTDEMIEEVTTAMFEINEVNPAAAGPLHLSLVDYTSGAIEAHDFLSLLSGAAVMSG
;
A
#
# COMPACT_ATOMS: atom_id res chain seq x y z
N MET A 1 18.28 1.18 -0.28
CA MET A 1 18.09 0.83 1.16
C MET A 1 17.15 1.81 1.86
N GLU A 2 17.32 3.13 1.69
CA GLU A 2 16.44 4.13 2.33
C GLU A 2 14.97 4.03 1.87
N ASN A 3 14.71 3.95 0.56
CA ASN A 3 13.35 3.82 0.02
C ASN A 3 12.63 2.55 0.51
N GLN A 4 13.36 1.45 0.72
CA GLN A 4 12.77 0.20 1.21
C GLN A 4 12.32 0.31 2.67
N ASN A 5 13.10 0.99 3.53
CA ASN A 5 12.71 1.25 4.92
C ASN A 5 11.50 2.19 4.98
N VAL A 6 11.47 3.23 4.14
CA VAL A 6 10.32 4.14 4.03
C VAL A 6 9.08 3.38 3.56
N THR A 7 9.20 2.58 2.50
CA THR A 7 8.12 1.75 1.95
C THR A 7 7.56 0.78 2.99
N LEU A 8 8.42 0.08 3.73
CA LEU A 8 7.97 -0.84 4.79
C LEU A 8 7.23 -0.11 5.91
N ARG A 9 7.66 1.12 6.24
CA ARG A 9 6.95 1.96 7.22
C ARG A 9 5.59 2.42 6.69
N LEU A 10 5.51 2.84 5.42
CA LEU A 10 4.25 3.22 4.77
C LEU A 10 3.26 2.05 4.71
N LEU A 11 3.72 0.84 4.37
CA LEU A 11 2.90 -0.37 4.39
C LEU A 11 2.32 -0.65 5.77
N LYS A 12 3.13 -0.54 6.83
CA LYS A 12 2.62 -0.73 8.20
C LYS A 12 1.56 0.30 8.56
N LEU A 13 1.81 1.57 8.23
CA LEU A 13 0.88 2.67 8.49
C LEU A 13 -0.44 2.51 7.73
N ILE A 14 -0.39 2.11 6.45
CA ILE A 14 -1.60 1.83 5.65
C ILE A 14 -2.42 0.72 6.33
N ARG A 15 -1.80 -0.40 6.70
CA ARG A 15 -2.51 -1.51 7.35
C ARG A 15 -3.11 -1.10 8.69
N GLU A 16 -2.38 -0.34 9.50
CA GLU A 16 -2.90 0.20 10.76
C GLU A 16 -4.08 1.15 10.53
N LEU A 17 -4.00 2.01 9.52
CA LEU A 17 -5.08 2.94 9.15
C LEU A 17 -6.32 2.17 8.68
N THR A 18 -6.17 1.20 7.79
CA THR A 18 -7.27 0.32 7.34
C THR A 18 -7.92 -0.40 8.51
N ASN A 19 -7.13 -0.97 9.42
CA ASN A 19 -7.66 -1.66 10.61
C ASN A 19 -8.42 -0.71 11.54
N LYS A 20 -7.93 0.51 11.75
CA LYS A 20 -8.61 1.52 12.56
C LYS A 20 -9.90 2.01 11.90
N ALA A 21 -9.89 2.21 10.58
CA ALA A 21 -11.08 2.57 9.82
C ALA A 21 -12.15 1.48 9.96
N ALA A 22 -11.79 0.21 9.75
CA ALA A 22 -12.71 -0.92 9.92
C ALA A 22 -13.27 -1.03 11.35
N ALA A 23 -12.45 -0.76 12.37
CA ALA A 23 -12.91 -0.75 13.76
C ALA A 23 -13.93 0.37 14.05
N LEU A 24 -13.73 1.56 13.45
CA LEU A 24 -14.66 2.69 13.57
C LEU A 24 -15.96 2.46 12.79
N GLU A 25 -15.87 1.87 11.60
CA GLU A 25 -17.04 1.46 10.82
C GLU A 25 -17.87 0.40 11.57
N GLY A 26 -17.20 -0.53 12.26
CA GLY A 26 -17.83 -1.54 13.11
C GLY A 26 -18.66 -0.97 14.27
N ILE A 27 -18.42 0.29 14.68
CA ILE A 27 -19.22 1.01 15.67
C ILE A 27 -20.13 2.10 15.06
N GLY A 28 -20.31 2.07 13.74
CA GLY A 28 -21.23 2.96 13.01
C GLY A 28 -20.64 4.31 12.58
N ILE A 29 -19.33 4.50 12.70
CA ILE A 29 -18.64 5.73 12.26
C ILE A 29 -17.99 5.46 10.89
N LYS A 30 -18.59 5.97 9.81
CA LYS A 30 -18.00 5.90 8.47
C LYS A 30 -17.00 7.02 8.26
N LEU A 31 -15.76 6.67 7.90
CA LEU A 31 -14.71 7.63 7.59
C LEU A 31 -14.49 7.70 6.07
N MET A 32 -15.24 8.56 5.38
CA MET A 32 -15.16 8.67 3.91
C MET A 32 -13.82 9.21 3.40
N LEU A 33 -13.09 9.98 4.21
CA LEU A 33 -11.81 10.59 3.83
C LEU A 33 -10.62 9.63 3.99
N THR A 34 -10.83 8.44 4.56
CA THR A 34 -9.73 7.47 4.74
C THR A 34 -9.32 6.81 3.44
N ASP A 35 -10.27 6.58 2.53
CA ASP A 35 -10.00 5.95 1.24
C ASP A 35 -9.12 6.86 0.36
N GLU A 36 -9.44 8.17 0.32
CA GLU A 36 -8.64 9.18 -0.38
C GLU A 36 -7.20 9.24 0.17
N MET A 37 -7.05 9.25 1.51
CA MET A 37 -5.73 9.26 2.15
C MET A 37 -4.93 7.97 1.85
N ILE A 38 -5.60 6.81 1.81
CA ILE A 38 -4.95 5.52 1.46
C ILE A 38 -4.48 5.56 0.00
N GLU A 39 -5.28 6.12 -0.90
CA GLU A 39 -4.93 6.28 -2.32
C GLU A 39 -3.73 7.21 -2.51
N GLU A 40 -3.70 8.37 -1.84
CA GLU A 40 -2.57 9.31 -1.89
C GLU A 40 -1.27 8.67 -1.37
N VAL A 41 -1.33 7.98 -0.23
CA VAL A 41 -0.15 7.30 0.34
C VAL A 41 0.33 6.18 -0.58
N THR A 42 -0.59 5.46 -1.21
CA THR A 42 -0.23 4.39 -2.15
C THR A 42 0.42 4.94 -3.41
N THR A 43 -0.12 6.03 -3.96
CA THR A 43 0.44 6.72 -5.12
C THR A 43 1.85 7.20 -4.82
N ALA A 44 2.05 7.89 -3.69
CA ALA A 44 3.38 8.31 -3.25
C ALA A 44 4.33 7.13 -3.07
N MET A 45 3.85 6.00 -2.52
CA MET A 45 4.64 4.78 -2.38
C MET A 45 5.07 4.20 -3.74
N PHE A 46 4.20 4.22 -4.75
CA PHE A 46 4.55 3.77 -6.09
C PHE A 46 5.53 4.71 -6.79
N GLU A 47 5.39 6.02 -6.60
CA GLU A 47 6.31 7.02 -7.15
C GLU A 47 7.73 6.89 -6.58
N ILE A 48 7.88 6.77 -5.24
CA ILE A 48 9.21 6.63 -4.62
C ILE A 48 9.92 5.30 -4.98
N ASN A 49 9.16 4.31 -5.47
CA ASN A 49 9.68 3.02 -5.93
C ASN A 49 9.73 2.93 -7.45
N GLU A 50 9.51 4.05 -8.17
CA GLU A 50 9.59 4.15 -9.63
C GLU A 50 8.76 3.04 -10.32
N VAL A 51 7.55 2.79 -9.83
CA VAL A 51 6.67 1.73 -10.35
C VAL A 51 6.26 2.01 -11.79
N ASN A 52 6.33 0.98 -12.64
CA ASN A 52 5.80 1.05 -14.01
C ASN A 52 4.27 1.27 -13.97
N PRO A 53 3.71 2.27 -14.69
CA PRO A 53 2.26 2.52 -14.72
C PRO A 53 1.41 1.28 -15.07
N ALA A 54 1.92 0.38 -15.91
CA ALA A 54 1.23 -0.87 -16.27
C ALA A 54 1.09 -1.84 -15.08
N ALA A 55 1.97 -1.74 -14.09
CA ALA A 55 1.96 -2.57 -12.88
C ALA A 55 1.17 -1.93 -11.72
N ALA A 56 0.80 -0.66 -11.80
CA ALA A 56 0.11 0.05 -10.72
C ALA A 56 -1.24 -0.58 -10.35
N GLY A 57 -2.04 -1.00 -11.34
CA GLY A 57 -3.33 -1.68 -11.11
C GLY A 57 -3.18 -3.01 -10.35
N PRO A 58 -2.37 -3.97 -10.86
CA PRO A 58 -2.07 -5.22 -10.13
C PRO A 58 -1.46 -5.00 -8.74
N LEU A 59 -0.59 -4.00 -8.57
CA LEU A 59 -0.02 -3.67 -7.27
C LEU A 59 -1.05 -3.10 -6.30
N HIS A 60 -2.05 -2.36 -6.78
CA HIS A 60 -3.17 -1.91 -5.95
C HIS A 60 -3.95 -3.09 -5.38
N LEU A 61 -4.26 -4.11 -6.21
CA LEU A 61 -4.91 -5.33 -5.73
C LEU A 61 -4.05 -6.06 -4.69
N SER A 62 -2.75 -6.16 -4.95
CA SER A 62 -1.81 -6.77 -4.01
C SER A 62 -1.72 -5.98 -2.69
N LEU A 63 -1.90 -4.66 -2.72
CA LEU A 63 -1.94 -3.84 -1.52
C LEU A 63 -3.21 -4.11 -0.69
N VAL A 64 -4.35 -4.31 -1.35
CA VAL A 64 -5.60 -4.75 -0.70
C VAL A 64 -5.43 -6.13 -0.05
N ASP A 65 -4.76 -7.06 -0.73
CA ASP A 65 -4.42 -8.37 -0.17
C ASP A 65 -3.51 -8.23 1.05
N TYR A 66 -2.54 -7.31 1.01
CA TYR A 66 -1.67 -7.05 2.17
C TYR A 66 -2.43 -6.44 3.35
N THR A 67 -3.29 -5.44 3.11
CA THR A 67 -4.03 -4.77 4.21
C THR A 67 -5.06 -5.69 4.86
N SER A 68 -5.70 -6.57 4.07
CA SER A 68 -6.57 -7.63 4.57
C SER A 68 -5.82 -8.77 5.27
N GLY A 69 -4.49 -8.84 5.11
CA GLY A 69 -3.64 -9.89 5.68
C GLY A 69 -3.62 -11.19 4.89
N ALA A 70 -4.06 -11.18 3.64
CA ALA A 70 -3.96 -12.32 2.73
C ALA A 70 -2.51 -12.58 2.27
N ILE A 71 -1.67 -11.54 2.21
CA ILE A 71 -0.23 -11.66 1.95
C ILE A 71 0.60 -10.91 3.01
N GLU A 72 1.85 -11.30 3.17
CA GLU A 72 2.77 -10.65 4.10
C GLU A 72 3.49 -9.46 3.44
N ALA A 73 4.06 -8.58 4.27
CA ALA A 73 4.80 -7.41 3.76
C ALA A 73 5.95 -7.80 2.82
N HIS A 74 6.61 -8.94 3.07
CA HIS A 74 7.73 -9.41 2.24
C HIS A 74 7.27 -9.88 0.84
N ASP A 75 6.07 -10.46 0.73
CA ASP A 75 5.47 -10.85 -0.54
C ASP A 75 5.15 -9.61 -1.37
N PHE A 76 4.50 -8.62 -0.74
CA PHE A 76 4.19 -7.35 -1.39
C PHE A 76 5.45 -6.62 -1.86
N LEU A 77 6.48 -6.53 -1.01
CA LEU A 77 7.75 -5.89 -1.39
C LEU A 77 8.44 -6.62 -2.55
N SER A 78 8.30 -7.94 -2.64
CA SER A 78 8.83 -8.71 -3.77
C SER A 78 8.11 -8.33 -5.07
N LEU A 79 6.77 -8.27 -5.05
CA LEU A 79 5.96 -7.81 -6.18
C LEU A 79 6.29 -6.37 -6.59
N LEU A 80 6.41 -5.47 -5.61
CA LEU A 80 6.76 -4.08 -5.82
C LEU A 80 8.13 -3.94 -6.49
N SER A 81 9.12 -4.71 -6.04
CA SER A 81 10.46 -4.70 -6.64
C SER A 81 10.47 -5.22 -8.08
N GLY A 82 9.63 -6.22 -8.40
CA GLY A 82 9.46 -6.72 -9.77
C GLY A 82 8.69 -5.78 -10.70
N ALA A 83 7.94 -4.84 -10.13
CA ALA A 83 7.13 -3.85 -10.85
C ALA A 83 7.82 -2.48 -11.01
N ALA A 84 8.92 -2.25 -10.28
CA ALA A 84 9.77 -1.09 -10.47
C ALA A 84 10.29 -1.03 -11.91
N VAL A 85 10.40 0.18 -12.46
CA VAL A 85 11.08 0.39 -13.74
C VAL A 85 12.51 -0.13 -13.56
N MET A 86 12.89 -1.15 -14.33
CA MET A 86 14.30 -1.50 -14.47
C MET A 86 14.96 -0.36 -15.23
N SER A 87 15.47 0.63 -14.49
CA SER A 87 16.37 1.64 -15.03
C SER A 87 17.63 0.90 -15.51
N GLY A 88 17.72 0.68 -16.81
CA GLY A 88 18.91 0.19 -17.50
C GLY A 88 19.97 1.27 -17.61
#